data_AF-A0A0S1MKF4-F1
#
_entry.id   AF-A0A0S1MKF4-F1
#
_cell.length_a   1.000
_cell.length_b   1.000
_cell.length_c   1.000
_cell.angle_alpha   90.00
_cell.angle_beta   90.00
_cell.angle_gamma   90.00
#
_symmetry.space_group_name_H-M   'P 1'
#
loop_
_entity.id
_entity.type
_entity.pdbx_description
1 polymer ?
#
loop_
_entity_poly.entity_id
_entity_poly.type
_entity_poly.pdbx_seq_one_letter_code
_entity_poly.pdbx_strand_id
1 'polypeptide(L)'
;MQSNFLLAFCLIAAVSVPVSRAHGVITSVEGANGQTGSAFGMVESTPRDGTRTNPFQTDSSIIRDREVSSGKASACGRTLAGGNNDIASDMSSVLDLTEKSE
;
A
#
# COMPACT_ATOMS: atom_id res chain seq x y z
N MET A 1 -1.94 39.61 -21.09
CA MET A 1 -0.88 38.79 -20.46
C MET A 1 -1.38 37.88 -19.33
N GLN A 2 -2.33 38.28 -18.48
CA GLN A 2 -2.88 37.41 -17.41
C GLN A 2 -3.63 36.16 -17.92
N SER A 3 -4.40 36.25 -19.01
CA SER A 3 -5.22 35.12 -19.51
C SER A 3 -4.39 33.90 -19.95
N ASN A 4 -3.25 34.12 -20.61
CA ASN A 4 -2.40 33.01 -21.07
C ASN A 4 -1.64 32.35 -19.91
N PHE A 5 -1.31 33.12 -18.87
CA PHE A 5 -0.66 32.60 -17.67
C PHE A 5 -1.62 31.72 -16.86
N LEU A 6 -2.89 32.15 -16.71
CA LEU A 6 -3.92 31.34 -16.06
C LEU A 6 -4.19 30.03 -16.83
N LEU A 7 -4.28 30.11 -18.16
CA LEU A 7 -4.49 28.94 -19.02
C LEU A 7 -3.32 27.95 -18.94
N ALA A 8 -2.07 28.44 -18.98
CA ALA A 8 -0.88 27.60 -18.85
C ALA A 8 -0.81 26.93 -17.46
N PHE A 9 -1.13 27.66 -16.39
CA PHE A 9 -1.18 27.11 -15.04
C PHE A 9 -2.25 26.02 -14.90
N CYS A 10 -3.46 26.24 -15.43
CA CYS A 10 -4.52 25.22 -15.44
C CYS A 10 -4.12 23.96 -16.22
N LEU A 11 -3.43 24.11 -17.35
CA LEU A 11 -2.93 22.97 -18.13
C LEU A 11 -1.88 22.16 -17.38
N ILE A 12 -0.91 22.82 -16.74
CA ILE A 12 0.13 22.14 -15.93
C ILE A 12 -0.52 21.42 -14.73
N ALA A 13 -1.42 22.10 -14.02
CA ALA A 13 -2.14 21.52 -12.90
C ALA A 13 -2.93 20.26 -13.33
N ALA A 14 -3.69 20.34 -14.43
CA ALA A 14 -4.48 19.22 -14.94
C ALA A 14 -3.65 17.98 -15.28
N VAL A 15 -2.44 18.16 -15.81
CA VAL A 15 -1.54 17.04 -16.15
C VAL A 15 -0.83 16.47 -14.90
N SER A 16 -0.57 17.28 -13.89
CA SER A 16 0.15 16.87 -12.66
C SER A 16 -0.68 16.06 -11.65
N VAL A 17 -1.99 16.33 -11.55
CA VAL A 17 -2.90 15.68 -10.58
C VAL A 17 -2.98 14.14 -10.69
N PRO A 18 -3.05 13.51 -11.88
CA PRO A 18 -3.11 12.05 -11.95
C PRO A 18 -1.77 11.37 -11.58
N VAL A 19 -0.64 12.07 -11.70
CA VAL A 19 0.70 11.52 -11.44
C VAL A 19 1.00 11.43 -9.93
N SER A 20 0.30 12.19 -9.10
CA SER A 20 0.50 12.19 -7.65
C SER A 20 -0.14 11.00 -6.93
N ARG A 21 -0.72 10.03 -7.67
CA ARG A 21 -1.32 8.82 -7.11
C ARG A 21 -0.34 7.66 -7.14
N ALA A 22 0.63 7.70 -6.24
CA ALA A 22 1.53 6.57 -5.98
C ALA A 22 0.92 5.63 -4.93
N HIS A 23 1.00 4.33 -5.17
CA HIS A 23 0.78 3.29 -4.18
C HIS A 23 2.08 2.50 -4.01
N GLY A 24 2.31 1.99 -2.81
CA GLY A 24 3.51 1.23 -2.50
C GLY A 24 3.19 0.07 -1.58
N VAL A 25 3.96 -1.00 -1.75
CA VAL A 25 4.00 -2.16 -0.88
C VAL A 25 5.47 -2.54 -0.68
N ILE A 26 5.84 -2.91 0.55
CA ILE A 26 7.18 -3.41 0.83
C ILE A 26 7.16 -4.92 0.56
N THR A 27 7.85 -5.35 -0.49
CA THR A 27 7.88 -6.77 -0.89
C THR A 27 9.00 -7.56 -0.23
N SER A 28 10.05 -6.89 0.25
CA SER A 28 11.16 -7.52 0.96
C SER A 28 11.87 -6.52 1.87
N VAL A 29 12.20 -6.97 3.08
CA VAL A 29 13.09 -6.32 4.04
C VAL A 29 14.03 -7.38 4.58
N GLU A 30 15.33 -7.19 4.37
CA GLU A 30 16.37 -8.07 4.90
C GLU A 30 16.90 -7.49 6.22
N GLY A 31 16.84 -8.28 7.28
CA GLY A 31 17.42 -7.96 8.57
C GLY A 31 18.90 -8.37 8.64
N ALA A 32 19.69 -7.67 9.45
CA ALA A 32 21.09 -8.02 9.70
C ALA A 32 21.28 -9.41 10.35
N ASN A 33 20.19 -10.02 10.82
CA ASN A 33 20.12 -11.39 11.32
C ASN A 33 19.90 -12.44 10.21
N GLY A 34 19.92 -12.04 8.93
CA GLY A 34 19.73 -12.95 7.79
C GLY A 34 18.27 -13.32 7.50
N GLN A 35 17.31 -12.77 8.25
CA GLN A 35 15.88 -13.02 8.02
C GLN A 35 15.32 -12.04 7.00
N THR A 36 14.43 -12.54 6.13
CA THR A 36 13.71 -11.71 5.15
C THR A 36 12.22 -11.66 5.53
N GLY A 37 11.66 -10.45 5.60
CA GLY A 37 10.23 -10.22 5.81
C GLY A 37 9.61 -9.36 4.70
N SER A 38 8.30 -9.19 4.72
CA SER A 38 7.56 -8.31 3.81
C SER A 38 6.51 -7.50 4.58
N ALA A 39 5.83 -6.55 3.92
CA ALA A 39 4.74 -5.80 4.54
C ALA A 39 3.53 -6.69 4.86
N PHE A 40 2.80 -6.32 5.91
CA PHE A 40 1.49 -6.90 6.19
C PHE A 40 0.46 -6.57 5.11
N GLY A 41 -0.36 -7.56 4.77
CA GLY A 41 -1.31 -7.49 3.67
C GLY A 41 -0.69 -7.61 2.27
N MET A 42 0.64 -7.81 2.16
CA MET A 42 1.34 -8.14 0.92
C MET A 42 0.87 -9.49 0.40
N VAL A 43 0.64 -9.58 -0.91
CA VAL A 43 0.26 -10.85 -1.57
C VAL A 43 1.25 -11.14 -2.68
N GLU A 44 2.01 -12.23 -2.53
CA GLU A 44 3.09 -12.62 -3.46
C GLU A 44 2.61 -12.69 -4.92
N SER A 45 1.42 -13.27 -5.12
CA SER A 45 0.80 -13.46 -6.44
C SER A 45 0.28 -12.19 -7.10
N THR A 46 0.38 -11.02 -6.46
CA THR A 46 0.00 -9.73 -7.07
C THR A 46 0.93 -9.44 -8.25
N PRO A 47 0.42 -9.33 -9.50
CA PRO A 47 1.25 -8.97 -10.64
C PRO A 47 1.69 -7.50 -10.48
N ARG A 48 2.99 -7.20 -10.52
CA ARG A 48 3.51 -5.82 -10.27
C ARG A 48 4.09 -5.18 -11.54
N ASP A 49 3.49 -5.48 -12.68
CA ASP A 49 3.93 -5.11 -14.03
C ASP A 49 3.02 -4.07 -14.71
N GLY A 50 2.06 -3.49 -13.97
CA GLY A 50 1.13 -2.49 -14.49
C GLY A 50 0.91 -1.29 -13.56
N THR A 51 0.25 -0.26 -14.10
CA THR A 51 0.07 1.05 -13.41
C THR A 51 -1.31 1.23 -12.77
N ARG A 52 -2.25 0.33 -13.02
CA ARG A 52 -3.61 0.39 -12.48
C ARG A 52 -3.70 -0.31 -11.13
N THR A 53 -4.64 0.14 -10.29
CA THR A 53 -4.84 -0.45 -8.96
C THR A 53 -5.17 -1.94 -8.99
N ASN A 54 -6.08 -2.36 -9.89
CA ASN A 54 -6.46 -3.77 -10.05
C ASN A 54 -6.00 -4.26 -11.43
N PRO A 55 -5.23 -5.36 -11.52
CA PRO A 55 -4.75 -6.21 -10.40
C PRO A 55 -3.47 -5.73 -9.71
N PHE A 56 -2.80 -4.70 -10.24
CA PHE A 56 -1.35 -4.57 -10.05
C PHE A 56 -0.87 -3.97 -8.72
N GLN A 57 -1.77 -3.36 -7.94
CA GLN A 57 -1.44 -2.66 -6.70
C GLN A 57 -2.47 -3.00 -5.61
N THR A 58 -3.04 -4.21 -5.67
CA THR A 58 -4.13 -4.65 -4.78
C THR A 58 -3.67 -4.96 -3.36
N ASP A 59 -2.37 -5.12 -3.15
CA ASP A 59 -1.72 -5.39 -1.87
C ASP A 59 -1.04 -4.15 -1.26
N SER A 60 -1.24 -2.97 -1.87
CA SER A 60 -0.83 -1.69 -1.27
C SER A 60 -1.81 -1.27 -0.19
N SER A 61 -1.28 -0.78 0.93
CA SER A 61 -2.08 -0.36 2.08
C SER A 61 -2.94 0.87 1.78
N ILE A 62 -4.21 0.78 2.12
CA ILE A 62 -5.21 1.85 2.01
C ILE A 62 -5.56 2.29 3.43
N ILE A 63 -5.10 3.48 3.79
CA ILE A 63 -5.41 4.12 5.08
C ILE A 63 -6.30 5.33 4.79
N ARG A 64 -7.51 5.32 5.32
CA ARG A 64 -8.48 6.42 5.15
C ARG A 64 -9.20 6.63 6.46
N ASP A 65 -9.24 7.86 6.94
CA ASP A 65 -9.89 8.21 8.21
C ASP A 65 -11.32 7.67 8.29
N ARG A 66 -12.09 7.79 7.21
CA ARG A 66 -13.46 7.26 7.12
C ARG A 66 -13.57 5.74 7.27
N GLU A 67 -12.54 4.99 6.87
CA GLU A 67 -12.52 3.51 6.99
C GLU A 67 -12.03 3.09 8.37
N VAL A 68 -11.12 3.87 8.97
CA VAL A 68 -10.70 3.70 10.36
C VAL A 68 -11.86 4.00 11.32
N SER A 69 -12.54 5.13 11.13
CA SER A 69 -13.66 5.56 11.99
C SER A 69 -14.86 4.61 11.91
N SER A 70 -15.06 3.94 10.77
CA SER A 70 -16.15 2.98 10.57
C SER A 70 -15.78 1.54 10.97
N GLY A 71 -14.55 1.29 11.43
CA GLY A 71 -14.05 -0.05 11.72
C GLY A 71 -13.83 -0.95 10.49
N LYS A 72 -13.83 -0.39 9.28
CA LYS A 72 -13.58 -1.14 8.04
C LYS A 72 -12.09 -1.42 7.81
N ALA A 73 -11.24 -0.56 8.35
CA ALA A 73 -9.79 -0.68 8.33
C ALA A 73 -9.23 -0.39 9.73
N SER A 74 -8.11 -1.01 10.08
CA SER A 74 -7.36 -0.68 11.29
C SER A 74 -6.59 0.63 11.11
N ALA A 75 -5.90 1.08 12.16
CA ALA A 75 -4.95 2.20 12.05
C ALA A 75 -3.83 1.93 11.02
N CYS A 76 -3.50 0.66 10.76
CA CYS A 76 -2.54 0.22 9.76
C CYS A 76 -3.18 -0.02 8.38
N GLY A 77 -4.47 0.31 8.24
CA GLY A 77 -5.21 0.26 7.00
C GLY A 77 -5.68 -1.15 6.64
N ARG A 78 -5.91 -1.31 5.34
CA ARG A 78 -6.31 -2.57 4.70
C ARG A 78 -5.77 -2.62 3.28
N THR A 79 -5.65 -3.79 2.69
CA THR A 79 -5.39 -3.94 1.26
C THR A 79 -6.67 -4.42 0.54
N LEU A 80 -6.67 -4.38 -0.79
CA LEU A 80 -7.77 -4.94 -1.59
C LEU A 80 -7.71 -6.46 -1.65
N ALA A 81 -6.49 -7.03 -1.71
CA ALA A 81 -6.28 -8.47 -1.80
C ALA A 81 -6.25 -9.17 -0.43
N GLY A 82 -5.55 -8.59 0.55
CA GLY A 82 -5.32 -9.17 1.88
C GLY A 82 -6.33 -8.75 2.95
N GLY A 83 -7.21 -7.79 2.66
CA GLY A 83 -8.22 -7.34 3.64
C GLY A 83 -7.61 -6.44 4.73
N ASN A 84 -8.19 -6.47 5.92
CA ASN A 84 -7.77 -5.61 7.03
C ASN A 84 -6.36 -5.98 7.53
N ASN A 85 -5.49 -4.99 7.71
CA ASN A 85 -4.15 -5.22 8.28
C ASN A 85 -4.27 -5.22 9.82
N ASP A 86 -4.39 -6.39 10.43
CA ASP A 86 -4.49 -6.53 11.89
C ASP A 86 -3.12 -6.93 12.45
N ILE A 87 -2.39 -5.93 12.93
CA ILE A 87 -1.02 -6.10 13.43
C ILE A 87 -0.93 -7.14 14.55
N ALA A 88 -1.96 -7.28 15.40
CA ALA A 88 -1.91 -8.27 16.47
C ALA A 88 -1.95 -9.70 15.90
N SER A 89 -2.87 -9.94 14.96
CA SER A 89 -2.99 -11.23 14.27
C SER A 89 -1.77 -11.52 13.38
N ASP A 90 -1.33 -10.51 12.63
CA ASP A 90 -0.24 -10.64 11.67
C ASP A 90 1.09 -10.90 12.39
N MET A 91 1.37 -10.19 13.49
CA MET A 91 2.56 -10.44 14.31
C MET A 91 2.54 -11.81 14.98
N SER A 92 1.38 -12.24 15.51
CA SER A 92 1.25 -13.59 16.07
C SER A 92 1.57 -14.65 15.04
N SER A 93 1.06 -14.49 13.82
CA SER A 93 1.30 -15.43 12.72
C SER A 93 2.78 -15.51 12.36
N VAL A 94 3.50 -14.38 12.36
CA VAL A 94 4.96 -14.38 12.11
C VAL A 94 5.73 -15.09 13.23
N LEU A 95 5.38 -14.85 14.49
CA LEU A 95 6.04 -15.50 15.63
C LEU A 95 5.83 -17.02 15.61
N ASP A 96 4.60 -17.47 15.32
CA ASP A 96 4.29 -18.90 15.21
C ASP A 96 5.08 -19.57 14.06
N LEU A 97 5.28 -18.86 12.94
CA LEU A 97 6.10 -19.35 11.82
C LEU A 97 7.58 -19.43 12.19
N THR A 98 8.10 -18.51 13.02
CA THR A 98 9.50 -18.57 13.48
C THR A 98 9.74 -19.75 14.42
N GLU A 99 8.81 -20.07 15.33
CA GLU A 99 8.92 -21.23 16.21
C GLU A 99 8.96 -22.55 15.42
N LYS A 100 8.21 -22.63 14.31
CA LYS A 100 8.17 -23.83 13.46
C LYS A 100 9.45 -24.03 12.60
N SER A 101 10.31 -23.02 12.52
CA SER A 101 11.50 -23.03 11.66
C SER A 101 12.80 -23.42 12.39
N GLU A 102 12.77 -23.53 13.71
CA GLU A 102 13.82 -24.16 14.55
C GLU A 102 13.55 -25.66 14.76
#